data_AF-A0A7J6IIP0-F1
#
_entry.id   AF-A0A7J6IIP0-F1
#
_cell.length_a   1.000
_cell.length_b   1.000
_cell.length_c   1.000
_cell.angle_alpha   90.00
_cell.angle_beta   90.00
_cell.angle_gamma   90.00
#
_symmetry.space_group_name_H-M   'P 1'
#
loop_
_entity.id
_entity.type
_entity.pdbx_description
1 polymer ?
#
loop_
_entity_poly.entity_id
_entity_poly.type
_entity_poly.pdbx_seq_one_letter_code
_entity_poly.pdbx_strand_id
1 'polypeptide(L)'
;MTEPRNLGSNLGTLGTREEDWPAVDGDLDSEEGAEAMRRADAALHATIERSIRQRNAQSAHGDAIPKSLYIKAKNQQDRLTNEERQLLLSRGDVVGKALARPDSLTTEEMHQALLWPPPDLVLANIQRATGGQLSTPIELYAKGKDALDRGQFNTMLNDNEIALLARRFHARDDPTFSEVGMSRALARPGVAQAAEMLSSMLGLDFAVFHAALMRQVGQMYPMRQMASTFPGPSLVQSFPMPRPEVFASQGHLGQRQQPREIISAMTGLHEQHRLGNITDE
;
A
#
# COMPACT_ATOMS: atom_id res chain seq x y z
N MET A 1 17.84 25.90 58.29
CA MET A 1 17.33 24.62 57.75
C MET A 1 16.88 24.88 56.34
N THR A 2 17.60 24.29 55.40
CA THR A 2 17.66 24.59 53.97
C THR A 2 16.84 23.55 53.21
N GLU A 3 15.93 24.00 52.36
CA GLU A 3 15.17 23.15 51.42
C GLU A 3 16.09 22.64 50.29
N PRO A 4 15.92 21.39 49.82
CA PRO A 4 16.51 20.94 48.57
C PRO A 4 15.55 21.10 47.38
N ARG A 5 16.19 21.53 46.29
CA ARG A 5 15.75 21.76 44.92
C ARG A 5 15.22 20.50 44.19
N ASN A 6 14.16 20.71 43.40
CA ASN A 6 14.08 20.52 41.94
C ASN A 6 14.37 19.13 41.34
N LEU A 7 13.35 18.48 40.78
CA LEU A 7 13.48 17.59 39.60
C LEU A 7 12.28 17.82 38.68
N GLY A 8 12.55 18.55 37.59
CA GLY A 8 11.60 18.92 36.57
C GLY A 8 11.12 17.75 35.72
N SER A 9 9.91 17.91 35.22
CA SER A 9 9.38 17.21 34.06
C SER A 9 10.27 17.48 32.85
N ASN A 10 11.17 16.56 32.55
CA ASN A 10 11.79 16.46 31.24
C ASN A 10 10.77 15.89 30.26
N LEU A 11 9.97 16.78 29.66
CA LEU A 11 9.51 16.56 28.29
C LEU A 11 10.75 16.25 27.47
N GLY A 12 10.78 15.06 26.86
CA GLY A 12 11.85 14.63 25.98
C GLY A 12 12.15 15.72 24.97
N THR A 13 13.33 16.28 25.13
CA THR A 13 13.99 17.31 24.35
C THR A 13 13.76 17.04 22.87
N LEU A 14 12.78 17.75 22.27
CA LEU A 14 12.86 18.13 20.86
C LEU A 14 14.23 18.79 20.73
N GLY A 15 15.14 18.09 20.07
CA GLY A 15 16.51 18.53 19.90
C GLY A 15 16.50 19.94 19.34
N THR A 16 16.74 20.91 20.22
CA THR A 16 17.27 22.22 19.87
C THR A 16 18.70 22.00 19.40
N ARG A 17 18.83 21.53 18.16
CA ARG A 17 20.05 21.63 17.40
C ARG A 17 19.56 22.09 16.04
N GLU A 18 19.88 23.33 15.70
CA GLU A 18 19.73 23.87 14.35
C GLU A 18 20.06 22.77 13.35
N GLU A 19 19.04 22.19 12.74
CA GLU A 19 19.23 21.48 11.50
C GLU A 19 19.50 22.61 10.51
N ASP A 20 20.78 22.74 10.21
CA ASP A 20 21.38 23.62 9.22
C ASP A 20 20.83 23.23 7.83
N TRP A 21 19.54 23.50 7.63
CA TRP A 21 18.89 23.39 6.34
C TRP A 21 19.49 24.52 5.50
N PRO A 22 20.29 24.22 4.45
CA PRO A 22 20.89 25.27 3.65
C PRO A 22 19.77 26.13 3.07
N ALA A 23 19.83 27.44 3.30
CA ALA A 23 18.89 28.39 2.72
C ALA A 23 18.97 28.29 1.20
N VAL A 24 17.91 27.77 0.56
CA VAL A 24 17.81 27.68 -0.91
C VAL A 24 17.24 29.00 -1.43
N ASP A 25 17.93 30.09 -1.12
CA ASP A 25 17.52 31.45 -1.50
C ASP A 25 18.37 31.99 -2.67
N GLY A 26 19.21 31.13 -3.26
CA GLY A 26 20.11 31.46 -4.38
C GLY A 26 19.55 31.04 -5.74
N ASP A 27 20.03 31.72 -6.79
CA ASP A 27 19.68 31.48 -8.18
C ASP A 27 19.99 30.02 -8.56
N LEU A 28 18.95 29.24 -8.89
CA LEU A 28 19.03 27.78 -9.08
C LEU A 28 19.89 27.38 -10.29
N ASP A 29 20.13 28.32 -11.21
CA ASP A 29 20.96 28.16 -12.40
C ASP A 29 22.44 28.49 -12.14
N SER A 30 22.80 28.89 -10.92
CA SER A 30 24.19 29.09 -10.49
C SER A 30 24.82 27.78 -10.00
N GLU A 31 26.15 27.68 -10.13
CA GLU A 31 26.93 26.56 -9.59
C GLU A 31 26.72 26.39 -8.07
N GLU A 32 26.54 27.51 -7.36
CA GLU A 32 26.24 27.56 -5.93
C GLU A 32 24.84 27.03 -5.59
N GLY A 33 23.83 27.32 -6.41
CA GLY A 33 22.48 26.77 -6.30
C GLY A 33 22.43 25.25 -6.55
N ALA A 34 23.17 24.77 -7.56
CA ALA A 34 23.30 23.35 -7.85
C ALA A 34 24.01 22.58 -6.72
N GLU A 35 24.98 23.20 -6.03
CA GLU A 35 25.60 22.63 -4.83
C GLU A 35 24.69 22.65 -3.60
N ALA A 36 23.93 23.72 -3.39
CA ALA A 36 22.96 23.82 -2.31
C ALA A 36 21.89 22.72 -2.42
N MET A 37 21.41 22.46 -3.65
CA MET A 37 20.46 21.38 -3.92
C MET A 37 21.07 19.99 -3.66
N ARG A 38 22.33 19.75 -4.05
CA ARG A 38 23.04 18.51 -3.73
C ARG A 38 23.21 18.30 -2.23
N ARG A 39 23.50 19.36 -1.47
CA ARG A 39 23.59 19.32 0.00
C ARG A 39 22.24 19.05 0.66
N ALA A 40 21.17 19.69 0.18
CA ALA A 40 19.82 19.46 0.67
C ALA A 40 19.34 18.02 0.42
N ASP A 41 19.62 17.48 -0.77
CA ASP A 41 19.30 16.09 -1.12
C ASP A 41 20.09 15.10 -0.24
N ALA A 42 21.39 15.32 -0.07
CA ALA A 42 22.22 14.51 0.83
C ALA A 42 21.73 14.58 2.30
N ALA A 43 21.30 15.75 2.78
CA ALA A 43 20.75 15.91 4.12
C ALA A 43 19.41 15.18 4.29
N LEU A 44 18.54 15.21 3.27
CA LEU A 44 17.29 14.45 3.24
C LEU A 44 17.56 12.94 3.28
N HIS A 45 18.47 12.45 2.43
CA HIS A 45 18.88 11.05 2.40
C HIS A 45 19.47 10.60 3.75
N ALA A 46 20.35 11.42 4.35
CA ALA A 46 20.92 11.13 5.67
C ALA A 46 19.85 11.10 6.78
N THR A 47 18.83 11.95 6.70
CA THR A 47 17.72 11.99 7.65
C THR A 47 16.82 10.76 7.52
N ILE A 48 16.51 10.37 6.29
CA ILE A 48 15.76 9.14 5.99
C ILE A 48 16.52 7.92 6.55
N GLU A 49 17.82 7.80 6.24
CA GLU A 49 18.67 6.72 6.73
C GLU A 49 18.74 6.68 8.25
N ARG A 50 18.91 7.84 8.90
CA ARG A 50 18.93 7.94 10.36
C ARG A 50 17.61 7.47 10.95
N SER A 51 16.47 7.84 10.37
CA SER A 51 15.16 7.37 10.83
C SER A 51 14.99 5.85 10.67
N ILE A 52 15.51 5.27 9.59
CA ILE A 52 15.50 3.82 9.35
C ILE A 52 16.39 3.12 10.38
N ARG A 53 17.61 3.60 10.59
CA ARG A 53 18.54 3.05 11.59
C ARG A 53 18.00 3.16 13.01
N GLN A 54 17.36 4.28 13.35
CA GLN A 54 16.78 4.50 14.68
C GLN A 54 15.58 3.58 14.93
N ARG A 55 14.70 3.37 13.94
CA ARG A 55 13.61 2.37 14.03
C ARG A 55 14.17 0.95 14.18
N ASN A 56 15.25 0.63 13.47
CA ASN A 56 15.88 -0.68 13.55
C ASN A 56 16.60 -0.90 14.89
N ALA A 57 17.22 0.15 15.45
CA ALA A 57 17.93 0.08 16.75
C ALA A 57 16.97 0.08 17.95
N GLN A 58 15.79 0.69 17.85
CA GLN A 58 14.76 0.64 18.90
C GLN A 58 14.13 -0.74 19.10
N SER A 59 14.41 -1.72 18.22
CA SER A 59 13.88 -3.09 18.33
C SER A 59 14.66 -4.00 19.29
N ALA A 60 15.65 -3.47 20.03
CA ALA A 60 16.59 -4.26 20.83
C ALA A 60 16.22 -4.41 22.33
N HIS A 61 14.97 -4.22 22.74
CA HIS A 61 14.52 -4.49 24.13
C HIS A 61 13.23 -5.33 24.14
N GLY A 62 13.38 -6.63 24.45
CA GLY A 62 12.32 -7.56 24.88
C GLY A 62 11.52 -8.24 23.76
N ASP A 63 11.57 -9.58 23.71
CA ASP A 63 10.60 -10.51 23.09
C ASP A 63 9.93 -10.11 21.77
N ALA A 64 10.67 -9.45 20.87
CA ALA A 64 10.15 -9.10 19.56
C ALA A 64 10.07 -10.34 18.67
N ILE A 65 8.84 -10.73 18.30
CA ILE A 65 8.59 -11.81 17.35
C ILE A 65 9.38 -11.54 16.06
N PRO A 66 10.27 -12.45 15.63
CA PRO A 66 11.15 -12.20 14.50
C PRO A 66 10.35 -12.10 13.20
N LYS A 67 10.72 -11.17 12.32
CA LYS A 67 10.03 -10.95 11.03
C LYS A 67 9.98 -12.22 10.16
N SER A 68 11.01 -13.06 10.23
CA SER A 68 11.06 -14.36 9.55
C SER A 68 9.92 -15.28 9.96
N LEU A 69 9.49 -15.24 11.23
CA LEU A 69 8.39 -16.05 11.71
C LEU A 69 7.04 -15.58 11.15
N TYR A 70 6.81 -14.27 11.00
CA TYR A 70 5.60 -13.78 10.30
C TYR A 70 5.55 -14.24 8.84
N ILE A 71 6.70 -14.25 8.15
CA ILE A 71 6.80 -14.72 6.76
C ILE A 71 6.56 -16.23 6.68
N LYS A 72 7.15 -17.00 7.59
CA LYS A 72 6.94 -18.45 7.69
C LYS A 72 5.47 -18.76 7.94
N ALA A 73 4.84 -18.07 8.90
CA ALA A 73 3.43 -18.25 9.22
C ALA A 73 2.51 -17.98 8.02
N LYS A 74 2.79 -16.95 7.23
CA LYS A 74 2.04 -16.68 5.99
C LYS A 74 2.16 -17.82 4.98
N ASN A 75 3.37 -18.34 4.75
CA ASN A 75 3.67 -19.21 3.61
C ASN A 75 3.61 -20.71 3.93
N GLN A 76 3.74 -21.10 5.20
CA GLN A 76 4.02 -22.47 5.63
C GLN A 76 3.31 -22.77 6.97
N GLN A 77 1.99 -22.56 7.03
CA GLN A 77 1.19 -22.78 8.25
C GLN A 77 1.35 -24.19 8.83
N ASP A 78 1.42 -25.19 7.97
CA ASP A 78 1.60 -26.61 8.31
C ASP A 78 2.96 -26.92 8.98
N ARG A 79 3.96 -26.05 8.76
CA ARG A 79 5.34 -26.24 9.26
C ARG A 79 5.67 -25.42 10.51
N LEU A 80 4.69 -24.72 11.09
CA LEU A 80 4.89 -23.99 12.34
C LEU A 80 4.95 -24.97 13.52
N THR A 81 6.00 -24.88 14.34
CA THR A 81 6.12 -25.64 15.59
C THR A 81 5.18 -25.09 16.65
N ASN A 82 4.99 -25.84 17.75
CA ASN A 82 4.15 -25.37 18.86
C ASN A 82 4.73 -24.12 19.52
N GLU A 83 6.06 -24.06 19.69
CA GLU A 83 6.77 -22.92 20.27
C GLU A 83 6.61 -21.67 19.39
N GLU A 84 6.74 -21.83 18.07
CA GLU A 84 6.51 -20.76 17.10
C GLU A 84 5.06 -20.25 17.15
N ARG A 85 4.08 -21.14 17.28
CA ARG A 85 2.67 -20.75 17.45
C ARG A 85 2.46 -20.01 18.77
N GLN A 86 3.06 -20.48 19.87
CA GLN A 86 2.97 -19.78 21.17
C GLN A 86 3.63 -18.40 21.11
N LEU A 87 4.75 -18.27 20.41
CA LEU A 87 5.42 -16.98 20.20
C LEU A 87 4.57 -16.03 19.36
N LEU A 88 3.84 -16.52 18.35
CA LEU A 88 2.87 -15.70 17.62
C LEU A 88 1.68 -15.30 18.49
N LEU A 89 1.17 -16.20 19.33
CA LEU A 89 0.08 -15.95 20.27
C LEU A 89 0.47 -14.97 21.38
N SER A 90 1.73 -14.95 21.83
CA SER A 90 2.20 -14.05 22.88
C SER A 90 2.08 -12.57 22.49
N ARG A 91 1.89 -12.28 21.19
CA ARG A 91 1.51 -10.96 20.69
C ARG A 91 0.21 -10.43 21.31
N GLY A 92 -0.73 -11.32 21.66
CA GLY A 92 -1.95 -10.98 22.38
C GLY A 92 -3.03 -10.25 21.55
N ASP A 93 -2.92 -10.22 20.22
CA ASP A 93 -3.92 -9.62 19.34
C ASP A 93 -4.41 -10.60 18.26
N VAL A 94 -5.43 -10.18 17.50
CA VAL A 94 -6.03 -10.98 16.43
C VAL A 94 -5.03 -11.35 15.32
N VAL A 95 -3.99 -10.52 15.13
CA VAL A 95 -2.95 -10.74 14.11
C VAL A 95 -2.07 -11.91 14.53
N GLY A 96 -1.66 -11.95 15.80
CA GLY A 96 -0.95 -13.09 16.39
C GLY A 96 -1.78 -14.37 16.32
N LYS A 97 -3.07 -14.30 16.69
CA LYS A 97 -4.00 -15.43 16.59
C LYS A 97 -4.16 -15.93 15.15
N ALA A 98 -4.37 -15.02 14.19
CA ALA A 98 -4.52 -15.35 12.78
C ALA A 98 -3.28 -16.09 12.25
N LEU A 99 -2.09 -15.56 12.51
CA LEU A 99 -0.83 -16.17 12.09
C LEU A 99 -0.49 -17.45 12.85
N ALA A 100 -0.98 -17.65 14.06
CA ALA A 100 -0.71 -18.85 14.83
C ALA A 100 -1.68 -19.99 14.52
N ARG A 101 -2.97 -19.69 14.33
CA ARG A 101 -4.07 -20.66 14.18
C ARG A 101 -5.23 -20.02 13.41
N PRO A 102 -5.13 -19.88 12.07
CA PRO A 102 -6.14 -19.17 11.30
C PRO A 102 -7.54 -19.82 11.39
N ASP A 103 -7.61 -21.15 11.48
CA ASP A 103 -8.88 -21.89 11.59
C ASP A 103 -9.61 -21.68 12.94
N SER A 104 -8.95 -21.03 13.90
CA SER A 104 -9.55 -20.70 15.21
C SER A 104 -10.19 -19.32 15.28
N LEU A 105 -10.14 -18.56 14.19
CA LEU A 105 -10.73 -17.23 14.12
C LEU A 105 -12.25 -17.29 14.02
N THR A 106 -12.91 -16.44 14.79
CA THR A 106 -14.32 -16.09 14.59
C THR A 106 -14.48 -15.21 13.34
N THR A 107 -15.70 -15.05 12.86
CA THR A 107 -16.00 -14.19 11.71
C THR A 107 -15.59 -12.73 11.98
N GLU A 108 -15.85 -12.22 13.18
CA GLU A 108 -15.47 -10.87 13.62
C GLU A 108 -13.94 -10.70 13.64
N GLU A 109 -13.22 -11.66 14.20
CA GLU A 109 -11.76 -11.65 14.22
C GLU A 109 -11.16 -11.72 12.82
N MET A 110 -11.74 -12.53 11.93
CA MET A 110 -11.33 -12.60 10.53
C MET A 110 -11.49 -11.25 9.83
N HIS A 111 -12.63 -10.57 10.04
CA HIS A 111 -12.87 -9.23 9.51
C HIS A 111 -11.84 -8.23 10.06
N GLN A 112 -11.58 -8.26 11.36
CA GLN A 112 -10.57 -7.40 11.98
C GLN A 112 -9.17 -7.63 11.40
N ALA A 113 -8.77 -8.89 11.19
CA ALA A 113 -7.47 -9.25 10.62
C ALA A 113 -7.34 -8.85 9.13
N LEU A 114 -8.44 -8.85 8.38
CA LEU A 114 -8.50 -8.40 6.98
C LEU A 114 -8.62 -6.88 6.83
N LEU A 115 -8.76 -6.17 7.96
CA LEU A 115 -9.06 -4.74 8.04
C LEU A 115 -10.38 -4.42 7.32
N TRP A 116 -11.38 -5.26 7.53
CA TRP A 116 -12.75 -5.04 7.08
C TRP A 116 -13.59 -4.47 8.22
N PRO A 117 -14.69 -3.76 7.89
CA PRO A 117 -15.70 -3.44 8.88
C PRO A 117 -16.31 -4.70 9.54
N PRO A 118 -17.07 -4.53 10.64
CA PRO A 118 -17.83 -5.63 11.25
C PRO A 118 -18.71 -6.39 10.24
N PRO A 119 -18.96 -7.70 10.44
CA PRO A 119 -19.63 -8.55 9.43
C PRO A 119 -21.01 -8.07 8.99
N ASP A 120 -21.82 -7.59 9.93
CA ASP A 120 -23.14 -7.01 9.71
C ASP A 120 -23.07 -5.73 8.85
N LEU A 121 -22.08 -4.87 9.10
CA LEU A 121 -21.86 -3.67 8.31
C LEU A 121 -21.36 -3.99 6.89
N VAL A 122 -20.46 -4.98 6.75
CA VAL A 122 -20.00 -5.47 5.44
C VAL A 122 -21.16 -6.02 4.63
N LEU A 123 -22.00 -6.88 5.23
CA LEU A 123 -23.21 -7.40 4.61
C LEU A 123 -24.12 -6.27 4.12
N ALA A 124 -24.44 -5.31 4.98
CA ALA A 124 -25.29 -4.18 4.64
C ALA A 124 -24.71 -3.32 3.50
N ASN A 125 -23.40 -3.08 3.52
CA ASN A 125 -22.72 -2.33 2.48
C ASN A 125 -22.75 -3.05 1.13
N ILE A 126 -22.49 -4.37 1.11
CA ILE A 126 -22.55 -5.19 -0.11
C ILE A 126 -23.97 -5.24 -0.67
N GLN A 127 -24.97 -5.50 0.17
CA GLN A 127 -26.36 -5.51 -0.26
C GLN A 127 -26.78 -4.15 -0.83
N ARG A 128 -26.37 -3.04 -0.20
CA ARG A 128 -26.64 -1.70 -0.70
C ARG A 128 -25.99 -1.45 -2.08
N ALA A 129 -24.73 -1.84 -2.26
CA ALA A 129 -24.01 -1.62 -3.52
C ALA A 129 -24.46 -2.52 -4.67
N THR A 130 -25.02 -3.69 -4.36
CA THR A 130 -25.42 -4.72 -5.34
C THR A 130 -26.93 -4.78 -5.54
N GLY A 131 -27.70 -3.91 -4.87
CA GLY A 131 -29.17 -3.98 -4.88
C GLY A 131 -29.72 -5.28 -4.28
N GLY A 132 -28.98 -5.88 -3.33
CA GLY A 132 -29.32 -7.12 -2.66
C GLY A 132 -28.97 -8.40 -3.44
N GLN A 133 -28.31 -8.29 -4.60
CA GLN A 133 -27.94 -9.46 -5.41
C GLN A 133 -26.85 -10.32 -4.76
N LEU A 134 -25.93 -9.69 -4.04
CA LEU A 134 -24.85 -10.38 -3.31
C LEU A 134 -24.94 -10.03 -1.82
N SER A 135 -24.38 -10.89 -1.00
CA SER A 135 -24.42 -10.78 0.46
C SER A 135 -23.07 -10.97 1.14
N THR A 136 -22.09 -11.55 0.44
CA THR A 136 -20.79 -11.87 1.03
C THR A 136 -19.61 -11.24 0.28
N PRO A 137 -18.48 -10.97 0.98
CA PRO A 137 -17.24 -10.56 0.35
C PRO A 137 -16.78 -11.50 -0.78
N ILE A 138 -16.88 -12.82 -0.54
CA ILE A 138 -16.42 -13.85 -1.47
C ILE A 138 -17.21 -13.78 -2.78
N GLU A 139 -18.53 -13.60 -2.72
CA GLU A 139 -19.38 -13.42 -3.90
C GLU A 139 -18.97 -12.19 -4.71
N LEU A 140 -18.69 -11.06 -4.05
CA LEU A 140 -18.27 -9.84 -4.75
C LEU A 140 -16.89 -9.99 -5.39
N TYR A 141 -15.95 -10.65 -4.70
CA TYR A 141 -14.64 -10.99 -5.29
C TYR A 141 -14.76 -11.96 -6.46
N ALA A 142 -15.63 -12.97 -6.38
CA ALA A 142 -15.87 -13.92 -7.46
C ALA A 142 -16.45 -13.22 -8.70
N LYS A 143 -17.41 -12.31 -8.52
CA LYS A 143 -17.93 -11.45 -9.59
C LYS A 143 -16.83 -10.58 -10.19
N GLY A 144 -16.00 -9.95 -9.34
CA GLY A 144 -14.84 -9.17 -9.76
C GLY A 144 -13.85 -9.97 -10.60
N LYS A 145 -13.59 -11.22 -10.19
CA LYS A 145 -12.68 -12.13 -10.88
C LYS A 145 -13.22 -12.55 -12.24
N ASP A 146 -14.49 -12.99 -12.32
CA ASP A 146 -15.13 -13.33 -13.60
C ASP A 146 -15.12 -12.13 -14.56
N ALA A 147 -15.32 -10.92 -14.03
CA ALA A 147 -15.24 -9.70 -14.83
C ALA A 147 -13.82 -9.38 -15.33
N LEU A 148 -12.78 -9.65 -14.52
CA LEU A 148 -11.37 -9.53 -14.96
C LEU A 148 -11.02 -10.56 -16.03
N ASP A 149 -11.37 -11.83 -15.80
CA ASP A 149 -11.07 -12.93 -16.72
C ASP A 149 -11.70 -12.70 -18.11
N ARG A 150 -12.83 -11.98 -18.16
CA ARG A 150 -13.52 -11.60 -19.40
C ARG A 150 -13.07 -10.25 -19.99
N GLY A 151 -12.19 -9.51 -19.32
CA GLY A 151 -11.80 -8.14 -19.72
C GLY A 151 -12.95 -7.13 -19.63
N GLN A 152 -13.97 -7.41 -18.81
CA GLN A 152 -15.23 -6.67 -18.69
C GLN A 152 -15.44 -6.08 -17.29
N PHE A 153 -14.35 -5.85 -16.56
CA PHE A 153 -14.39 -5.30 -15.19
C PHE A 153 -15.28 -4.06 -15.09
N ASN A 154 -15.23 -3.21 -16.11
CA ASN A 154 -15.93 -1.93 -16.07
C ASN A 154 -17.41 -1.99 -16.43
N THR A 155 -17.85 -3.05 -17.09
CA THR A 155 -19.22 -3.22 -17.55
C THR A 155 -20.00 -4.18 -16.65
N MET A 156 -19.32 -5.15 -16.03
CA MET A 156 -19.94 -6.13 -15.15
C MET A 156 -20.04 -5.66 -13.70
N LEU A 157 -19.15 -4.76 -13.25
CA LEU A 157 -19.23 -4.16 -11.92
C LEU A 157 -19.68 -2.70 -12.01
N ASN A 158 -20.56 -2.32 -11.10
CA ASN A 158 -20.99 -0.92 -10.96
C ASN A 158 -19.99 -0.11 -10.12
N ASP A 159 -20.10 1.23 -10.14
CA ASP A 159 -19.15 2.10 -9.43
C ASP A 159 -19.14 1.88 -7.91
N ASN A 160 -20.28 1.53 -7.29
CA ASN A 160 -20.35 1.26 -5.86
C ASN A 160 -19.67 -0.05 -5.48
N GLU A 161 -19.85 -1.10 -6.29
CA GLU A 161 -19.18 -2.39 -6.13
C GLU A 161 -17.64 -2.22 -6.22
N ILE A 162 -17.18 -1.42 -7.19
CA ILE A 162 -15.76 -1.14 -7.39
C ILE A 162 -15.19 -0.33 -6.23
N ALA A 163 -15.91 0.70 -5.77
CA ALA A 163 -15.51 1.50 -4.62
C ALA A 163 -15.43 0.65 -3.33
N LEU A 164 -16.37 -0.28 -3.13
CA LEU A 164 -16.31 -1.20 -1.99
C LEU A 164 -15.09 -2.12 -2.06
N LEU A 165 -14.80 -2.72 -3.21
CA LEU A 165 -13.62 -3.58 -3.37
C LEU A 165 -12.33 -2.80 -3.09
N ALA A 166 -12.19 -1.60 -3.66
CA ALA A 166 -11.02 -0.75 -3.47
C ALA A 166 -10.85 -0.25 -2.03
N ARG A 167 -11.94 -0.02 -1.30
CA ARG A 167 -11.94 0.46 0.10
C ARG A 167 -12.10 -0.65 1.12
N ARG A 168 -11.89 -1.91 0.73
CA ARG A 168 -12.01 -3.09 1.60
C ARG A 168 -13.33 -3.15 2.37
N PHE A 169 -14.43 -2.96 1.65
CA PHE A 169 -15.82 -2.99 2.12
C PHE A 169 -16.26 -1.84 3.05
N HIS A 170 -15.42 -0.83 3.26
CA HIS A 170 -15.86 0.41 3.89
C HIS A 170 -16.70 1.22 2.90
N ALA A 171 -17.81 1.76 3.38
CA ALA A 171 -18.65 2.65 2.58
C ALA A 171 -17.88 3.93 2.18
N ARG A 172 -18.37 4.63 1.15
CA ARG A 172 -17.73 5.84 0.64
C ARG A 172 -17.75 6.98 1.66
N ASP A 173 -18.82 7.04 2.44
CA ASP A 173 -19.12 8.01 3.49
C ASP A 173 -18.69 7.52 4.89
N ASP A 174 -18.02 6.37 4.98
CA ASP A 174 -17.56 5.82 6.26
C ASP A 174 -16.53 6.76 6.91
N PRO A 175 -16.84 7.41 8.06
CA PRO A 175 -15.94 8.35 8.71
C PRO A 175 -14.76 7.66 9.39
N THR A 176 -14.83 6.35 9.59
CA THR A 176 -13.75 5.56 10.22
C THR A 176 -12.70 5.12 9.20
N PHE A 177 -13.03 5.17 7.91
CA PHE A 177 -12.10 4.80 6.85
C PHE A 177 -11.09 5.91 6.57
N SER A 178 -9.80 5.55 6.60
CA SER A 178 -8.69 6.42 6.23
C SER A 178 -7.67 5.63 5.44
N GLU A 179 -7.37 6.04 4.20
CA GLU A 179 -6.33 5.39 3.38
C GLU A 179 -4.96 5.43 4.06
N VAL A 180 -4.65 6.56 4.72
CA VAL A 180 -3.44 6.73 5.53
C VAL A 180 -3.49 5.81 6.75
N GLY A 181 -4.65 5.72 7.43
CA GLY A 181 -4.86 4.82 8.56
C GLY A 181 -4.64 3.35 8.20
N MET A 182 -5.17 2.92 7.05
CA MET A 182 -5.01 1.56 6.51
C MET A 182 -3.56 1.26 6.17
N SER A 183 -2.86 2.21 5.51
CA SER A 183 -1.44 2.07 5.18
C SER A 183 -0.59 1.92 6.46
N ARG A 184 -0.89 2.71 7.49
CA ARG A 184 -0.22 2.62 8.80
C ARG A 184 -0.55 1.30 9.50
N ALA A 185 -1.79 0.82 9.41
CA ALA A 185 -2.19 -0.46 9.99
C ALA A 185 -1.43 -1.63 9.35
N LEU A 186 -1.33 -1.66 8.02
CA LEU A 186 -0.58 -2.68 7.27
C LEU A 186 0.93 -2.63 7.54
N ALA A 187 1.48 -1.46 7.86
CA ALA A 187 2.88 -1.30 8.23
C ALA A 187 3.21 -1.89 9.62
N ARG A 188 2.21 -2.19 10.45
CA ARG A 188 2.44 -2.86 11.74
C ARG A 188 2.95 -4.29 11.50
N PRO A 189 3.94 -4.77 12.27
CA PRO A 189 4.52 -6.10 12.07
C PRO A 189 3.43 -7.19 12.05
N GLY A 190 3.49 -8.09 11.07
CA GLY A 190 2.59 -9.24 10.94
C GLY A 190 1.22 -8.93 10.31
N VAL A 191 0.74 -7.68 10.29
CA VAL A 191 -0.62 -7.35 9.81
C VAL A 191 -0.77 -7.68 8.33
N ALA A 192 0.16 -7.22 7.49
CA ALA A 192 0.13 -7.52 6.06
C ALA A 192 0.20 -9.04 5.79
N GLN A 193 1.04 -9.76 6.54
CA GLN A 193 1.18 -11.21 6.43
C GLN A 193 -0.12 -11.94 6.80
N ALA A 194 -0.78 -11.52 7.88
CA ALA A 194 -2.05 -12.10 8.31
C ALA A 194 -3.14 -11.85 7.28
N ALA A 195 -3.29 -10.60 6.83
CA ALA A 195 -4.30 -10.22 5.86
C ALA A 195 -4.11 -10.97 4.52
N GLU A 196 -2.87 -11.08 4.03
CA GLU A 196 -2.58 -11.78 2.77
C GLU A 196 -2.81 -13.29 2.88
N MET A 197 -2.39 -13.91 3.99
CA MET A 197 -2.64 -15.31 4.27
C MET A 197 -4.13 -15.62 4.30
N LEU A 198 -4.91 -14.85 5.06
CA LEU A 198 -6.37 -15.02 5.15
C LEU A 198 -7.05 -14.76 3.80
N SER A 199 -6.61 -13.76 3.05
CA SER A 199 -7.13 -13.49 1.70
C SER A 199 -6.92 -14.70 0.78
N SER A 200 -5.74 -15.33 0.83
CA SER A 200 -5.43 -16.55 0.08
C SER A 200 -6.30 -17.73 0.51
N MET A 201 -6.47 -17.95 1.82
CA MET A 201 -7.32 -19.02 2.36
C MET A 201 -8.78 -18.89 1.92
N LEU A 202 -9.27 -17.65 1.81
CA LEU A 202 -10.63 -17.33 1.35
C LEU A 202 -10.77 -17.29 -0.18
N GLY A 203 -9.69 -17.52 -0.93
CA GLY A 203 -9.69 -17.45 -2.40
C GLY A 203 -9.91 -16.04 -2.96
N LEU A 204 -9.60 -15.00 -2.18
CA LEU A 204 -9.76 -13.60 -2.59
C LEU A 204 -8.60 -13.21 -3.50
N ASP A 205 -8.92 -12.97 -4.78
CA ASP A 205 -7.92 -12.66 -5.78
C ASP A 205 -7.40 -11.22 -5.62
N PHE A 206 -6.09 -11.09 -5.38
CA PHE A 206 -5.44 -9.78 -5.24
C PHE A 206 -5.57 -8.93 -6.51
N ALA A 207 -5.66 -9.55 -7.69
CA ALA A 207 -5.86 -8.85 -8.95
C ALA A 207 -7.19 -8.06 -8.96
N VAL A 208 -8.24 -8.60 -8.35
CA VAL A 208 -9.54 -7.93 -8.23
C VAL A 208 -9.43 -6.66 -7.39
N PHE A 209 -8.78 -6.75 -6.23
CA PHE A 209 -8.52 -5.59 -5.37
C PHE A 209 -7.69 -4.53 -6.11
N HIS A 210 -6.60 -4.95 -6.76
CA HIS A 210 -5.72 -4.03 -7.48
C HIS A 210 -6.44 -3.32 -8.64
N ALA A 211 -7.22 -4.06 -9.43
CA ALA A 211 -8.01 -3.47 -10.52
C ALA A 211 -9.02 -2.45 -10.02
N ALA A 212 -9.72 -2.77 -8.91
CA ALA A 212 -10.65 -1.84 -8.28
C ALA A 212 -9.94 -0.56 -7.81
N LEU A 213 -8.80 -0.71 -7.14
CA LEU A 213 -8.00 0.42 -6.64
C LEU A 213 -7.51 1.31 -7.80
N MET A 214 -6.96 0.71 -8.86
CA MET A 214 -6.48 1.45 -10.03
C MET A 214 -7.59 2.20 -10.74
N ARG A 215 -8.80 1.62 -10.83
CA ARG A 215 -9.96 2.33 -11.36
C ARG A 215 -10.38 3.50 -10.47
N GLN A 216 -10.45 3.32 -9.15
CA GLN A 216 -10.85 4.39 -8.24
C GLN A 216 -9.87 5.56 -8.29
N VAL A 217 -8.57 5.27 -8.32
CA VAL A 217 -7.52 6.29 -8.48
C VAL A 217 -7.62 6.95 -9.86
N GLY A 218 -7.78 6.17 -10.92
CA GLY A 218 -7.97 6.67 -12.29
C GLY A 218 -9.20 7.56 -12.47
N GLN A 219 -10.26 7.33 -11.68
CA GLN A 219 -11.44 8.21 -11.62
C GLN A 219 -11.23 9.49 -10.81
N MET A 220 -10.19 9.60 -9.98
CA MET A 220 -9.84 10.84 -9.27
C MET A 220 -9.03 11.83 -10.13
N TYR A 221 -8.31 11.34 -11.14
CA TYR A 221 -7.50 12.18 -12.04
C TYR A 221 -8.23 12.95 -13.17
N PRO A 222 -9.47 12.65 -13.62
CA PRO A 222 -10.15 13.47 -14.62
C PRO A 222 -10.64 14.81 -14.03
N MET A 223 -10.80 14.92 -12.71
CA MET A 223 -11.26 16.17 -12.08
C MET A 223 -10.17 17.23 -11.90
N ARG A 224 -8.88 16.85 -11.94
CA ARG A 224 -7.78 17.84 -11.90
C ARG A 224 -7.54 18.54 -13.25
N GLN A 225 -8.15 18.07 -14.33
CA GLN A 225 -8.01 18.67 -15.67
C GLN A 225 -9.14 19.63 -16.04
N MET A 226 -10.16 19.83 -15.20
CA MET A 226 -11.28 20.75 -15.50
C MET A 226 -11.26 22.08 -14.73
N ALA A 227 -10.23 22.34 -13.90
CA ALA A 227 -10.01 23.64 -13.27
C ALA A 227 -8.82 24.38 -13.92
N SER A 228 -8.91 24.60 -15.23
CA SER A 228 -8.12 25.60 -15.95
C SER A 228 -8.98 26.11 -17.10
N THR A 229 -9.94 26.96 -16.77
CA THR A 229 -10.67 27.77 -17.76
C THR A 229 -10.58 29.21 -17.31
N PHE A 230 -9.51 29.88 -17.73
CA PHE A 230 -9.51 31.33 -17.92
C PHE A 230 -9.68 31.62 -19.42
N PRO A 231 -10.46 32.66 -19.81
CA PRO A 231 -10.89 32.87 -21.18
C PRO A 231 -9.94 33.76 -22.00
N GLY A 232 -9.52 33.26 -23.17
CA GLY A 232 -9.17 33.99 -24.41
C GLY A 232 -8.00 35.01 -24.40
N PRO A 233 -7.53 35.50 -25.58
CA PRO A 233 -8.16 35.44 -26.90
C PRO A 233 -7.30 34.87 -28.06
N SER A 234 -8.00 34.19 -28.97
CA SER A 234 -7.83 34.03 -30.43
C SER A 234 -6.57 34.53 -31.17
N LEU A 235 -6.00 33.67 -32.03
CA LEU A 235 -5.73 33.97 -33.45
C LEU A 235 -5.44 32.71 -34.30
N VAL A 236 -6.44 32.37 -35.15
CA VAL A 236 -6.40 31.90 -36.55
C VAL A 236 -5.11 31.20 -37.05
N GLN A 237 -5.23 29.94 -37.48
CA GLN A 237 -5.07 29.52 -38.90
C GLN A 237 -5.22 28.00 -39.06
N SER A 238 -5.83 27.62 -40.18
CA SER A 238 -6.35 26.30 -40.49
C SER A 238 -5.63 25.68 -41.70
N PHE A 239 -5.63 24.34 -41.75
CA PHE A 239 -5.45 23.41 -42.88
C PHE A 239 -4.01 22.99 -43.28
N PRO A 240 -3.79 21.80 -43.90
CA PRO A 240 -4.61 20.57 -44.01
C PRO A 240 -3.84 19.26 -43.66
N MET A 241 -4.60 18.19 -43.40
CA MET A 241 -4.15 16.79 -43.35
C MET A 241 -4.15 16.15 -44.75
N PRO A 242 -3.25 15.19 -45.03
CA PRO A 242 -3.53 14.06 -45.90
C PRO A 242 -3.72 12.77 -45.08
N ARG A 243 -4.76 12.02 -45.43
CA ARG A 243 -5.06 10.64 -45.00
C ARG A 243 -5.05 9.77 -46.29
N PRO A 244 -5.17 8.44 -46.23
CA PRO A 244 -4.29 7.43 -45.64
C PRO A 244 -3.79 6.44 -46.71
N GLU A 245 -2.60 5.84 -46.57
CA GLU A 245 -2.26 4.64 -47.35
C GLU A 245 -2.22 3.39 -46.48
N VAL A 246 -2.91 2.39 -47.01
CA VAL A 246 -3.10 1.02 -46.54
C VAL A 246 -1.91 0.20 -47.00
N PHE A 247 -1.27 -0.54 -46.10
CA PHE A 247 -0.63 -1.81 -46.46
C PHE A 247 -0.77 -2.84 -45.34
N ALA A 248 -0.92 -4.08 -45.80
CA ALA A 248 -1.47 -5.21 -45.10
C ALA A 248 -0.40 -6.04 -44.35
N SER A 249 -0.87 -6.68 -43.28
CA SER A 249 -0.54 -8.04 -42.82
C SER A 249 0.90 -8.56 -42.91
N GLN A 250 1.50 -8.83 -41.75
CA GLN A 250 2.17 -10.11 -41.52
C GLN A 250 2.17 -10.47 -40.03
N GLY A 251 1.62 -11.65 -39.72
CA GLY A 251 1.47 -12.14 -38.36
C GLY A 251 2.76 -12.66 -37.75
N HIS A 252 2.83 -12.62 -36.42
CA HIS A 252 3.64 -13.55 -35.63
C HIS A 252 2.84 -14.04 -34.43
N LEU A 253 2.82 -15.37 -34.32
CA LEU A 253 2.25 -16.17 -33.26
C LEU A 253 3.01 -15.95 -31.94
N GLY A 254 2.23 -15.81 -30.87
CA GLY A 254 2.46 -16.49 -29.59
C GLY A 254 3.73 -16.18 -28.82
N GLN A 255 3.60 -15.34 -27.79
CA GLN A 255 4.12 -15.71 -26.46
C GLN A 255 3.17 -15.21 -25.37
N ARG A 256 2.58 -16.17 -24.65
CA ARG A 256 1.96 -15.97 -23.34
C ARG A 256 3.07 -15.55 -22.37
N GLN A 257 3.17 -14.27 -22.05
CA GLN A 257 3.90 -13.83 -20.88
C GLN A 257 3.11 -14.24 -19.63
N GLN A 258 3.73 -15.07 -18.80
CA GLN A 258 3.13 -15.53 -17.56
C GLN A 258 3.12 -14.41 -16.49
N PRO A 259 2.13 -14.38 -15.58
CA PRO A 259 2.01 -13.32 -14.54
C PRO A 259 3.11 -13.30 -13.47
N ARG A 260 4.15 -14.12 -13.56
CA ARG A 260 5.20 -14.23 -12.53
C ARG A 260 6.30 -13.17 -12.63
N GLU A 261 6.38 -12.41 -13.72
CA GLU A 261 7.47 -11.43 -13.92
C GLU A 261 7.17 -10.05 -13.34
N ILE A 262 5.89 -9.70 -13.12
CA ILE A 262 5.52 -8.40 -12.54
C ILE A 262 5.83 -8.35 -11.03
N ILE A 263 5.82 -9.50 -10.34
CA ILE A 263 6.14 -9.58 -8.91
C ILE A 263 7.66 -9.45 -8.65
N SER A 264 8.51 -9.78 -9.64
CA SER A 264 9.96 -9.56 -9.53
C SER A 264 10.36 -8.08 -9.66
N ALA A 265 9.59 -7.27 -10.37
CA ALA A 265 9.96 -5.87 -10.65
C ALA A 265 9.92 -4.95 -9.41
N MET A 266 9.12 -5.28 -8.40
CA MET A 266 9.02 -4.48 -7.16
C MET A 266 10.02 -4.92 -6.07
N THR A 267 10.74 -6.03 -6.28
CA THR A 267 11.77 -6.52 -5.34
C THR A 267 13.20 -6.31 -5.91
N GLY A 268 13.36 -6.26 -7.24
CA GLY A 268 14.66 -6.06 -7.90
C GLY A 268 15.27 -4.66 -7.80
N LEU A 269 14.49 -3.62 -7.53
CA LEU A 269 15.00 -2.25 -7.38
C LEU A 269 15.70 -1.99 -6.04
N HIS A 270 15.70 -2.94 -5.10
CA HIS A 270 16.39 -2.81 -3.81
C HIS A 270 17.70 -3.61 -3.70
N GLU A 271 17.96 -4.54 -4.62
CA GLU A 271 19.23 -5.31 -4.64
C GLU A 271 20.28 -4.73 -5.61
N GLN A 272 19.89 -3.94 -6.61
CA GLN A 272 20.84 -3.36 -7.57
C GLN A 272 21.64 -2.16 -7.01
N HIS A 273 21.23 -1.56 -5.90
CA HIS A 273 21.98 -0.49 -5.22
C HIS A 273 22.93 -1.01 -4.10
N ARG A 274 22.99 -2.32 -3.85
CA ARG A 274 23.85 -2.91 -2.80
C ARG A 274 25.08 -3.66 -3.34
N LEU A 275 25.16 -3.90 -4.65
CA LEU A 275 26.27 -4.63 -5.29
C LEU A 275 27.20 -3.76 -6.14
N GLY A 276 27.01 -2.43 -6.15
CA GLY A 276 27.86 -1.51 -6.92
C GLY A 276 29.18 -1.08 -6.25
N ASN A 277 29.49 -1.55 -5.04
CA ASN A 277 30.66 -1.10 -4.26
C ASN A 277 31.57 -2.25 -3.78
N ILE A 278 31.74 -3.31 -4.58
CA ILE A 278 32.82 -4.28 -4.35
C ILE A 278 33.38 -4.75 -5.69
N THR A 279 34.45 -4.08 -6.13
CA THR A 279 35.54 -4.44 -7.08
C THR A 279 36.07 -3.11 -7.63
N ASP A 280 37.34 -2.72 -7.58
CA ASP A 280 38.60 -3.40 -7.28
C ASP A 280 39.63 -2.37 -6.79
N GLU A 281 40.77 -2.92 -6.34
CA GLU A 281 42.07 -2.27 -6.13
C GLU A 281 42.48 -1.24 -7.20
#